data_AF-A0A3N1GV16-F1
#
_entry.id   AF-A0A3N1GV16-F1
#
_cell.length_a   1.000
_cell.length_b   1.000
_cell.length_c   1.000
_cell.angle_alpha   90.00
_cell.angle_beta   90.00
_cell.angle_gamma   90.00
#
_symmetry.space_group_name_H-M   'P 1'
#
loop_
_entity.id
_entity.type
_entity.pdbx_description
1 polymer ?
#
loop_
_entity_poly.entity_id
_entity_poly.type
_entity_poly.pdbx_seq_one_letter_code
_entity_poly.pdbx_strand_id
1 'polypeptide(L)'
;MSLSGSVLDHAAAQARVAREAYAAAVRRISGESAARLPGPQFAVAGMRAACDTMSALLDRTPDALTAACTAALFVGEAAERVVVAAERLLADDAEGAARLAELRRDLRATPPPVPDDRCRELVGKAALGIDPEATPRWL
;
A
#
# COMPACT_ATOMS: atom_id res chain seq x y z
N MET A 1 -3.92 -3.75 22.47
CA MET A 1 -3.60 -3.16 21.16
C MET A 1 -4.77 -2.26 20.77
N SER A 2 -4.54 -1.00 20.42
CA SER A 2 -5.59 -0.06 20.00
C SER A 2 -6.11 -0.44 18.60
N LEU A 3 -7.34 -0.06 18.26
CA LEU A 3 -7.88 -0.31 16.91
C LEU A 3 -7.08 0.44 15.84
N SER A 4 -6.68 1.69 16.13
CA SER A 4 -5.78 2.48 15.30
C SER A 4 -4.41 1.80 15.10
N GLY A 5 -3.83 1.24 16.16
CA GLY A 5 -2.61 0.44 16.07
C GLY A 5 -2.76 -0.76 15.13
N SER A 6 -3.84 -1.54 15.26
CA SER A 6 -4.11 -2.66 14.35
C SER A 6 -4.22 -2.21 12.88
N VAL A 7 -4.90 -1.08 12.62
CA VAL A 7 -5.03 -0.51 11.27
C VAL A 7 -3.67 -0.12 10.70
N LEU A 8 -2.81 0.52 11.50
CA LEU A 8 -1.46 0.89 11.10
C LEU A 8 -0.56 -0.33 10.86
N ASP A 9 -0.66 -1.36 11.70
CA ASP A 9 0.09 -2.62 11.53
C ASP A 9 -0.31 -3.33 10.23
N HIS A 10 -1.61 -3.35 9.92
CA HIS A 10 -2.11 -3.90 8.67
C HIS A 10 -1.58 -3.12 7.46
N ALA A 11 -1.65 -1.79 7.49
CA ALA A 11 -1.10 -0.93 6.44
C ALA A 11 0.42 -1.12 6.30
N ALA A 12 1.16 -1.23 7.40
CA ALA A 12 2.60 -1.49 7.40
C ALA A 12 2.94 -2.85 6.76
N ALA A 13 2.12 -3.88 6.97
CA ALA A 13 2.26 -5.17 6.30
C ALA A 13 2.08 -5.04 4.76
N GLN A 14 1.08 -4.27 4.31
CA GLN A 14 0.89 -4.00 2.88
C GLN A 14 2.07 -3.21 2.28
N ALA A 15 2.57 -2.19 2.98
CA ALA A 15 3.74 -1.42 2.56
C ALA A 15 4.99 -2.30 2.49
N ARG A 16 5.15 -3.29 3.38
CA ARG A 16 6.25 -4.27 3.32
C ARG A 16 6.16 -5.12 2.05
N VAL A 17 4.99 -5.65 1.72
CA VAL A 17 4.77 -6.40 0.48
C VAL A 17 5.13 -5.56 -0.75
N ALA A 18 4.70 -4.29 -0.79
CA ALA A 18 5.04 -3.39 -1.88
C ALA A 18 6.56 -3.15 -2.00
N ARG A 19 7.27 -3.00 -0.89
CA ARG A 19 8.75 -2.87 -0.88
C ARG A 19 9.44 -4.13 -1.38
N GLU A 20 8.93 -5.32 -1.03
CA GLU A 20 9.44 -6.59 -1.54
C GLU A 20 9.23 -6.73 -3.06
N ALA A 21 8.05 -6.35 -3.56
CA ALA A 21 7.73 -6.30 -4.98
C ALA A 21 8.66 -5.33 -5.74
N TYR A 22 8.83 -4.11 -5.21
CA TYR A 22 9.76 -3.13 -5.75
C TYR A 22 11.19 -3.68 -5.81
N ALA A 23 11.68 -4.30 -4.74
CA ALA A 23 13.02 -4.86 -4.69
C ALA A 23 13.21 -6.00 -5.73
N ALA A 24 12.20 -6.84 -5.93
CA ALA A 24 12.22 -7.87 -6.95
C ALA A 24 12.30 -7.28 -8.36
N ALA A 25 11.45 -6.29 -8.67
CA ALA A 25 11.46 -5.61 -9.96
C ALA A 25 12.81 -4.91 -10.24
N VAL A 26 13.37 -4.21 -9.24
CA VAL A 26 14.68 -3.57 -9.37
C VAL A 26 15.76 -4.61 -9.65
N ARG A 27 15.84 -5.70 -8.86
CA ARG A 27 16.83 -6.76 -9.09
C ARG A 27 16.75 -7.32 -10.51
N ARG A 28 15.53 -7.53 -11.01
CA ARG A 28 15.29 -8.07 -12.36
C ARG A 28 15.77 -7.13 -13.47
N ILE A 29 15.51 -5.82 -13.37
CA ILE A 29 15.93 -4.90 -14.42
C ILE A 29 17.39 -4.46 -14.28
N SER A 30 17.98 -4.58 -13.08
CA SER A 30 19.34 -4.18 -12.78
C SER A 30 20.33 -5.06 -13.53
N GLY A 31 20.97 -4.51 -14.56
CA GLY A 31 21.92 -5.24 -15.41
C GLY A 31 21.41 -5.52 -16.82
N GLU A 32 20.15 -5.19 -17.12
CA GLU A 32 19.58 -5.36 -18.44
C GLU A 32 19.60 -4.08 -19.28
N SER A 33 19.61 -4.25 -20.60
CA SER A 33 19.41 -3.13 -21.54
C SER A 33 18.06 -2.46 -21.32
N ALA A 34 17.05 -3.20 -20.85
CA ALA A 34 15.71 -2.70 -20.53
C ALA A 34 15.71 -1.60 -19.45
N ALA A 35 16.67 -1.58 -18.52
CA ALA A 35 16.79 -0.51 -17.52
C ALA A 35 17.12 0.88 -18.12
N ARG A 36 17.54 0.94 -19.39
CA ARG A 36 17.80 2.20 -20.11
C ARG A 36 16.56 2.71 -20.84
N LEU A 37 15.50 1.93 -20.91
CA LEU A 37 14.26 2.33 -21.58
C LEU A 37 13.43 3.24 -20.65
N PRO A 38 12.78 4.29 -21.19
CA PRO A 38 11.99 5.21 -20.37
C PRO A 38 10.89 4.52 -19.55
N GLY A 39 10.21 3.51 -20.12
CA GLY A 39 9.12 2.80 -19.46
C GLY A 39 9.53 2.18 -18.10
N PRO A 40 10.52 1.26 -18.09
CA PRO A 40 11.08 0.69 -16.85
C PRO A 40 11.63 1.75 -15.88
N GLN A 41 12.26 2.82 -16.38
CA GLN A 41 12.76 3.90 -15.53
C GLN A 41 11.64 4.64 -14.78
N PHE A 42 10.59 5.04 -15.50
CA PHE A 42 9.42 5.69 -14.88
C PHE A 42 8.68 4.75 -13.93
N ALA A 43 8.56 3.47 -14.29
CA ALA A 43 7.95 2.47 -13.42
C ALA A 43 8.73 2.33 -12.09
N VAL A 44 10.05 2.17 -12.15
CA VAL A 44 10.90 2.05 -10.95
C VAL A 44 10.90 3.33 -10.12
N ALA A 45 11.01 4.50 -10.76
CA ALA A 45 10.94 5.78 -10.06
C ALA A 45 9.59 5.98 -9.35
N GLY A 46 8.48 5.64 -10.02
CA GLY A 46 7.14 5.70 -9.45
C GLY A 46 6.96 4.73 -8.28
N MET A 47 7.44 3.49 -8.42
CA MET A 47 7.41 2.52 -7.32
C MET A 47 8.22 2.98 -6.11
N ARG A 48 9.42 3.53 -6.34
CA ARG A 48 10.26 4.09 -5.28
C ARG A 48 9.56 5.23 -4.55
N ALA A 49 9.03 6.20 -5.30
CA ALA A 49 8.32 7.34 -4.73
C ALA A 49 7.10 6.89 -3.89
N ALA A 50 6.35 5.88 -4.35
CA ALA A 50 5.26 5.30 -3.59
C ALA A 50 5.76 4.65 -2.28
N CYS A 51 6.84 3.86 -2.32
CA CYS A 51 7.43 3.23 -1.14
C CYS A 51 7.90 4.25 -0.10
N ASP A 52 8.57 5.31 -0.55
CA ASP A 52 9.05 6.39 0.31
C ASP A 52 7.87 7.16 0.93
N THR A 53 6.83 7.43 0.14
CA THR A 53 5.61 8.12 0.63
C THR A 53 4.85 7.28 1.64
N MET A 54 4.64 5.98 1.38
CA MET A 54 3.98 5.08 2.34
C MET A 54 4.74 5.03 3.66
N SER A 55 6.07 4.92 3.61
CA SER A 55 6.91 4.88 4.81
C SER A 55 6.82 6.19 5.59
N ALA A 56 6.98 7.32 4.93
CA ALA A 56 6.88 8.64 5.56
C ALA A 56 5.48 8.93 6.13
N LEU A 57 4.41 8.43 5.49
CA LEU A 57 3.04 8.57 5.97
C LEU A 57 2.83 7.74 7.24
N LEU A 58 3.21 6.46 7.23
CA LEU A 58 3.09 5.59 8.39
C LEU A 58 3.87 6.12 9.59
N ASP A 59 5.12 6.57 9.40
CA ASP A 59 5.98 7.09 10.47
C ASP A 59 5.43 8.35 11.15
N ARG A 60 4.64 9.15 10.42
CA ARG A 60 4.10 10.44 10.90
C ARG A 60 2.65 10.34 11.35
N THR A 61 2.00 9.20 11.15
CA THR A 61 0.57 9.07 11.44
C THR A 61 0.37 8.95 12.95
N PRO A 62 -0.39 9.85 13.58
CA PRO A 62 -0.67 9.75 15.00
C PRO A 62 -1.52 8.51 15.31
N ASP A 63 -1.42 7.99 16.54
CA ASP A 63 -2.24 6.89 17.03
C ASP A 63 -3.69 7.35 17.32
N ALA A 64 -4.40 7.67 16.24
CA ALA A 64 -5.80 8.08 16.22
C ALA A 64 -6.52 7.39 15.06
N LEU A 65 -7.73 6.86 15.31
CA LEU A 65 -8.42 5.98 14.36
C LEU A 65 -8.64 6.63 12.98
N THR A 66 -9.06 7.89 12.93
CA THR A 66 -9.25 8.60 11.66
C THR A 66 -7.95 8.76 10.90
N ALA A 67 -6.86 9.12 11.59
CA ALA A 67 -5.55 9.29 10.96
C ALA A 67 -5.00 7.94 10.44
N ALA A 68 -5.16 6.88 11.24
CA ALA A 68 -4.82 5.51 10.84
C ALA A 68 -5.63 5.07 9.61
N CYS A 69 -6.93 5.36 9.56
CA CYS A 69 -7.78 5.08 8.40
C CYS A 69 -7.34 5.88 7.15
N THR A 70 -6.99 7.16 7.30
CA THR A 70 -6.44 7.96 6.19
C THR A 70 -5.16 7.32 5.65
N ALA A 71 -4.24 6.92 6.53
CA ALA A 71 -3.00 6.28 6.15
C ALA A 71 -3.24 4.92 5.47
N ALA A 72 -4.10 4.08 6.04
CA ALA A 72 -4.40 2.75 5.52
C ALA A 72 -5.04 2.80 4.12
N LEU A 73 -5.99 3.70 3.88
CA LEU A 73 -6.61 3.88 2.56
C LEU A 73 -5.57 4.24 1.50
N PHE A 74 -4.67 5.18 1.81
CA PHE A 74 -3.60 5.56 0.89
C PHE A 74 -2.61 4.41 0.66
N VAL A 75 -2.16 3.76 1.74
CA VAL A 75 -1.16 2.69 1.68
C VAL A 75 -1.68 1.48 0.91
N GLY A 76 -2.93 1.07 1.12
CA GLY A 76 -3.54 -0.04 0.39
C GLY A 76 -3.55 0.20 -1.13
N GLU A 77 -3.98 1.39 -1.56
CA GLU A 77 -3.99 1.76 -2.98
C GLU A 77 -2.57 1.88 -3.55
N ALA A 78 -1.65 2.51 -2.83
CA ALA A 78 -0.27 2.67 -3.26
C ALA A 78 0.46 1.32 -3.36
N ALA A 79 0.25 0.41 -2.42
CA ALA A 79 0.84 -0.92 -2.42
C ALA A 79 0.40 -1.74 -3.63
N GLU A 80 -0.91 -1.76 -3.94
CA GLU A 80 -1.43 -2.46 -5.13
C GLU A 80 -0.83 -1.89 -6.42
N ARG A 81 -0.70 -0.56 -6.53
CA ARG A 81 -0.05 0.07 -7.70
C ARG A 81 1.41 -0.36 -7.87
N VAL A 82 2.16 -0.47 -6.77
CA VAL A 82 3.55 -0.95 -6.80
C VAL A 82 3.61 -2.41 -7.26
N VAL A 83 2.75 -3.27 -6.73
CA VAL A 83 2.69 -4.69 -7.12
C VAL A 83 2.35 -4.83 -8.61
N VAL A 84 1.33 -4.11 -9.11
CA VAL A 84 0.95 -4.14 -10.53
C VAL A 84 2.07 -3.61 -11.44
N ALA A 85 2.81 -2.58 -11.00
CA ALA A 85 3.96 -2.09 -11.75
C ALA A 85 5.10 -3.13 -11.79
N ALA A 86 5.35 -3.82 -10.68
CA ALA A 86 6.32 -4.90 -10.60
C ALA A 86 5.93 -6.10 -11.49
N GLU A 87 4.64 -6.47 -11.54
CA GLU A 87 4.11 -7.56 -12.39
C GLU A 87 4.51 -7.34 -13.86
N ARG A 88 4.40 -6.09 -14.33
CA ARG A 88 4.74 -5.74 -15.72
C ARG A 88 6.24 -5.86 -16.02
N LEU A 89 7.10 -5.60 -15.04
CA LEU A 89 8.55 -5.69 -15.20
C LEU A 89 9.08 -7.11 -15.04
N LEU A 90 8.29 -7.99 -14.40
CA LEU A 90 8.61 -9.40 -14.17
C LEU A 90 7.88 -10.34 -15.14
N ALA A 91 7.20 -9.82 -16.17
CA ALA A 91 6.34 -10.61 -17.06
C ALA A 91 7.08 -11.77 -17.77
N ASP A 92 8.35 -11.57 -18.10
CA ASP A 92 9.21 -12.57 -18.75
C ASP A 92 10.09 -13.35 -17.74
N ASP A 93 9.85 -13.19 -16.44
CA ASP A 93 10.54 -13.86 -15.34
C ASP A 93 9.57 -14.75 -14.58
N ALA A 94 9.52 -16.04 -14.94
CA ALA A 94 8.58 -16.99 -14.34
C ALA A 94 8.75 -17.13 -12.82
N GLU A 95 9.99 -17.08 -12.31
CA GLU A 95 10.27 -17.17 -10.88
C GLU A 95 9.85 -15.88 -10.16
N GLY A 96 10.20 -14.73 -10.73
CA GLY A 96 9.77 -13.42 -10.24
C GLY A 96 8.26 -13.24 -10.21
N ALA A 97 7.56 -13.69 -11.26
CA ALA A 97 6.11 -13.66 -11.35
C ALA A 97 5.44 -14.58 -10.32
N ALA A 98 5.98 -15.79 -10.10
CA ALA A 98 5.48 -16.71 -9.07
C ALA A 98 5.63 -16.11 -7.66
N ARG A 99 6.80 -15.53 -7.36
CA ARG A 99 7.05 -14.86 -6.08
C ARG A 99 6.10 -13.68 -5.86
N LEU A 100 5.81 -12.91 -6.90
CA LEU A 100 4.90 -11.77 -6.81
C LEU A 100 3.45 -12.20 -6.61
N ALA A 101 3.04 -13.32 -7.22
CA ALA A 101 1.72 -13.90 -6.99
C ALA A 101 1.53 -14.40 -5.55
N GLU A 102 2.58 -14.92 -4.91
CA GLU A 102 2.58 -15.21 -3.46
C GLU A 102 2.41 -13.95 -2.64
N LEU A 103 3.22 -12.92 -2.89
CA LEU A 103 3.15 -11.64 -2.20
C LEU A 103 1.76 -11.00 -2.30
N ARG A 104 1.12 -11.09 -3.47
CA ARG A 104 -0.24 -10.59 -3.68
C ARG A 104 -1.30 -11.40 -2.94
N ARG A 105 -1.11 -12.72 -2.85
CA ARG A 105 -1.96 -13.58 -2.01
C ARG A 105 -1.82 -13.20 -0.54
N ASP A 106 -0.60 -13.00 -0.06
CA ASP A 106 -0.34 -12.59 1.33
C ASP A 106 -0.97 -11.24 1.65
N LEU A 107 -0.90 -10.27 0.73
CA LEU A 107 -1.53 -8.96 0.86
C LEU A 107 -3.07 -9.03 0.95
N ARG A 108 -3.69 -10.04 0.34
CA ARG A 108 -5.15 -10.24 0.32
C ARG A 108 -5.65 -11.24 1.37
N ALA A 109 -4.76 -12.04 1.96
CA ALA A 109 -5.11 -13.10 2.90
C ALA A 109 -5.61 -12.55 4.25
N THR A 110 -5.17 -11.36 4.63
CA THR A 110 -5.57 -10.72 5.89
C THR A 110 -6.60 -9.64 5.61
N PRO A 111 -7.84 -9.75 6.09
CA PRO A 111 -8.81 -8.67 5.97
C PRO A 111 -8.36 -7.45 6.80
N PRO A 112 -8.69 -6.22 6.36
CA PRO A 112 -8.34 -5.03 7.14
C PRO A 112 -9.12 -5.02 8.46
N PRO A 113 -8.51 -4.57 9.59
CA PRO A 113 -9.20 -4.49 10.88
C PRO A 113 -10.41 -3.57 10.88
N VAL A 114 -10.41 -2.57 10.01
CA VAL A 114 -11.55 -1.69 9.72
C VAL A 114 -11.81 -1.74 8.22
N PRO A 115 -13.03 -2.08 7.78
CA PRO A 115 -13.40 -2.07 6.37
C PRO A 115 -13.19 -0.71 5.70
N ASP A 116 -12.76 -0.68 4.44
CA ASP A 116 -12.45 0.58 3.74
C ASP A 116 -13.64 1.54 3.66
N ASP A 117 -14.86 1.05 3.49
CA ASP A 117 -16.08 1.86 3.50
C ASP A 117 -16.26 2.56 4.85
N ARG A 118 -15.98 1.86 5.95
CA ARG A 118 -15.98 2.44 7.30
C ARG A 118 -14.84 3.45 7.47
N CYS A 119 -13.63 3.15 6.97
CA CYS A 119 -12.55 4.13 7.02
C CYS A 119 -12.87 5.40 6.23
N ARG A 120 -13.45 5.28 5.02
CA ARG A 120 -13.88 6.44 4.20
C ARG A 120 -14.92 7.27 4.93
N GLU A 121 -15.88 6.63 5.60
CA GLU A 121 -16.88 7.32 6.40
C GLU A 121 -16.25 8.10 7.56
N LEU A 122 -15.35 7.47 8.32
CA LEU A 122 -14.66 8.10 9.45
C LEU A 122 -13.85 9.33 9.01
N VAL A 123 -13.09 9.18 7.92
CA VAL A 123 -12.31 10.27 7.30
C VAL A 123 -13.22 11.38 6.79
N GLY A 124 -14.32 11.03 6.11
CA GLY A 124 -15.29 12.00 5.60
C GLY A 124 -15.96 12.80 6.71
N LYS A 125 -16.42 12.15 7.79
CA LYS A 125 -17.02 12.83 8.95
C LYS A 125 -16.03 13.79 9.60
N ALA A 126 -14.81 13.32 9.86
CA ALA A 126 -13.77 14.17 10.46
C ALA A 126 -13.44 15.38 9.59
N ALA A 127 -13.35 15.21 8.27
CA ALA A 127 -13.11 16.32 7.33
C ALA A 127 -14.23 17.37 7.34
N LEU A 128 -15.46 16.98 7.70
CA LEU A 128 -16.62 17.86 7.84
C LEU A 128 -16.78 18.44 9.26
N GLY A 129 -15.84 18.16 10.18
CA GLY A 129 -15.94 18.56 11.59
C GLY A 129 -17.03 17.82 12.37
N ILE A 130 -17.51 16.69 11.85
CA ILE A 130 -18.49 15.82 12.50
C ILE A 130 -17.72 14.80 13.35
N ASP A 131 -18.15 14.60 14.60
CA ASP A 131 -17.63 13.55 15.46
C ASP A 131 -17.88 12.17 14.81
N PRO A 132 -16.82 11.45 14.38
CA PRO A 132 -16.95 10.18 13.67
C PRO A 132 -17.49 9.03 14.53
N GLU A 133 -17.29 9.12 15.85
CA GLU A 133 -17.67 8.08 16.82
C GLU A 133 -19.07 8.35 17.39
N ALA A 134 -19.45 9.61 17.58
CA ALA A 134 -20.76 9.97 18.10
C ALA A 134 -21.89 9.90 17.05
N THR A 135 -21.57 10.01 15.76
CA THR A 135 -22.59 10.07 14.71
C THR A 135 -22.88 8.67 14.13
N PRO A 136 -24.10 8.14 14.24
CA PRO A 136 -24.44 6.81 13.71
C PRO A 136 -24.25 6.72 12.19
N ARG A 137 -24.10 5.49 11.68
CA ARG A 137 -24.23 5.19 10.24
C ARG A 137 -25.70 5.38 9.87
N TRP A 138 -26.06 6.51 9.27
CA TRP A 138 -27.39 6.62 8.67
C TRP A 138 -27.41 5.70 7.46
N LEU A 139 -28.36 4.75 7.49
CA LEU A 139 -28.62 3.68 6.51
C LEU A 139 -28.78 4.20 5.08
#